data_AF-A0A239DTS1-F1
#
_entry.id   AF-A0A239DTS1-F1
#
_cell.length_a   1.000
_cell.length_b   1.000
_cell.length_c   1.000
_cell.angle_alpha   90.00
_cell.angle_beta   90.00
_cell.angle_gamma   90.00
#
_symmetry.space_group_name_H-M   'P 1'
#
loop_
_entity.id
_entity.type
_entity.pdbx_description
1 polymer ?
#
loop_
_entity_poly.entity_id
_entity_poly.type
_entity_poly.pdbx_seq_one_letter_code
_entity_poly.pdbx_strand_id
1 'polypeptide(L)'
;MTMNSNQPDTQQTTPALADTTAARGLPPRRISVAPMMDWTDRHCRVFHRHITRHTWLYTEMVTTGALIHGDVERHLNFSQAEHPVALQLGGSEPEDLAKSAKLGQQWGYDEINLNCGCPSERVQKGAFGACLMNEPQLVADCVKAMRDAVDIDVTVKHRIGIGRSETYGFVRDFVGTVAEAGCATFIVHARNAILEGLSPKENREIPPLKPEFAYQLKREFPQLEIIINGGIKTLEEIDVHLQQVDGVMLGREAYHNPWLMADFDARYYGDDALPKSRLDVLQAMADYAREQLARYGHGAAAGGGLRLNSITRHMLGLMAGMPGARAFRQTLSDSKKLAAGDPDLLLQAYTRTQARAA
;
A
#
# COMPACT_ATOMS: atom_id res chain seq x y z
N MET A 1 -28.87 -22.17 55.84
CA MET A 1 -29.10 -20.93 55.08
C MET A 1 -27.76 -20.42 54.63
N THR A 2 -27.41 -20.75 53.39
CA THR A 2 -26.19 -20.33 52.69
C THR A 2 -26.34 -18.89 52.21
N MET A 3 -25.53 -17.96 52.73
CA MET A 3 -25.41 -16.63 52.15
C MET A 3 -24.31 -16.64 51.11
N ASN A 4 -24.71 -16.45 49.86
CA ASN A 4 -23.84 -16.29 48.70
C ASN A 4 -23.67 -14.77 48.49
N SER A 5 -22.46 -14.24 48.70
CA SER A 5 -22.14 -12.84 48.40
C SER A 5 -21.57 -12.72 47.00
N ASN A 6 -22.43 -12.37 46.04
CA ASN A 6 -22.01 -11.94 44.70
C ASN A 6 -21.32 -10.57 44.81
N GLN A 7 -20.01 -10.52 44.58
CA GLN A 7 -19.34 -9.29 44.16
C GLN A 7 -19.53 -9.13 42.64
N PRO A 8 -19.84 -7.92 42.15
CA PRO A 8 -19.89 -7.67 40.72
C PRO A 8 -18.46 -7.62 40.15
N ASP A 9 -18.24 -8.37 39.08
CA ASP A 9 -17.04 -8.31 38.24
C ASP A 9 -16.76 -6.86 37.83
N THR A 10 -15.63 -6.32 38.26
CA THR A 10 -15.05 -5.12 37.68
C THR A 10 -14.66 -5.44 36.25
N GLN A 11 -15.48 -4.98 35.30
CA GLN A 11 -15.11 -4.92 33.89
C GLN A 11 -13.81 -4.12 33.78
N GLN A 12 -12.70 -4.81 33.52
CA GLN A 12 -11.48 -4.18 33.07
C GLN A 12 -11.78 -3.53 31.71
N THR A 13 -11.89 -2.21 31.70
CA THR A 13 -11.92 -1.43 30.48
C THR A 13 -10.57 -1.60 29.79
N THR A 14 -10.56 -2.34 28.67
CA THR A 14 -9.41 -2.39 27.77
C THR A 14 -9.03 -0.95 27.42
N PRO A 15 -7.78 -0.51 27.63
CA PRO A 15 -7.38 0.84 27.26
C PRO A 15 -7.64 1.02 25.76
N ALA A 16 -8.33 2.11 25.40
CA ALA A 16 -8.52 2.48 24.01
C ALA A 16 -7.15 2.51 23.34
N LEU A 17 -6.98 1.75 22.26
CA LEU A 17 -5.77 1.78 21.43
C LEU A 17 -5.56 3.24 21.04
N ALA A 18 -4.49 3.85 21.55
CA ALA A 18 -4.17 5.23 21.23
C ALA A 18 -3.91 5.32 19.72
N ASP A 19 -4.57 6.26 19.06
CA ASP A 19 -4.35 6.55 17.65
C ASP A 19 -2.93 7.13 17.47
N THR A 20 -1.98 6.24 17.21
CA THR A 20 -0.55 6.55 17.04
C THR A 20 -0.31 7.46 15.84
N THR A 21 -1.23 7.46 14.86
CA THR A 21 -1.19 8.34 13.68
C THR A 21 -1.39 9.79 14.09
N ALA A 22 -2.46 10.09 14.82
CA ALA A 22 -2.77 11.42 15.30
C ALA A 22 -1.69 11.95 16.26
N ALA A 23 -1.17 11.09 17.15
CA ALA A 23 -0.12 11.45 18.09
C ALA A 23 1.20 11.88 17.40
N ARG A 24 1.45 11.39 16.18
CA ARG A 24 2.65 11.72 15.38
C ARG A 24 2.40 12.85 14.36
N GLY A 25 1.21 13.45 14.36
CA GLY A 25 0.84 14.52 13.41
C GLY A 25 0.71 14.04 11.96
N LEU A 26 0.52 12.73 11.76
CA LEU A 26 0.31 12.16 10.43
C LEU A 26 -1.18 12.31 10.03
N PRO A 27 -1.49 12.45 8.73
CA PRO A 27 -2.87 12.52 8.28
C PRO A 27 -3.56 11.16 8.49
N PRO A 28 -4.89 11.13 8.68
CA PRO A 28 -5.64 9.88 8.81
C PRO A 28 -5.50 9.01 7.55
N ARG A 29 -5.66 7.69 7.66
CA ARG A 29 -5.53 6.76 6.52
C ARG A 29 -6.75 6.73 5.60
N ARG A 30 -7.34 7.90 5.37
CA ARG A 30 -8.58 8.02 4.62
C ARG A 30 -8.44 7.53 3.19
N ILE A 31 -7.30 7.82 2.55
CA ILE A 31 -6.93 7.28 1.25
C ILE A 31 -5.51 6.73 1.27
N SER A 32 -5.31 5.54 0.68
CA SER A 32 -3.99 4.93 0.50
C SER A 32 -3.79 4.33 -0.88
N VAL A 33 -2.53 4.20 -1.31
CA VAL A 33 -2.14 3.44 -2.50
C VAL A 33 -1.64 2.06 -2.07
N ALA A 34 -2.17 1.00 -2.69
CA ALA A 34 -1.87 -0.36 -2.31
C ALA A 34 -0.42 -0.76 -2.58
N PRO A 35 0.16 -1.65 -1.74
CA PRO A 35 1.43 -2.30 -2.02
C PRO A 35 1.30 -3.21 -3.24
N MET A 36 2.11 -2.96 -4.27
CA MET A 36 2.05 -3.67 -5.55
C MET A 36 3.46 -4.00 -6.05
N MET A 37 3.79 -5.30 -6.03
CA MET A 37 5.07 -5.81 -6.56
C MET A 37 5.35 -5.30 -7.98
N ASP A 38 6.60 -4.92 -8.22
CA ASP A 38 7.18 -4.28 -9.40
C ASP A 38 6.58 -2.90 -9.75
N TRP A 39 5.65 -2.38 -8.95
CA TRP A 39 4.90 -1.16 -9.25
C TRP A 39 5.17 -0.07 -8.22
N THR A 40 4.88 -0.29 -6.93
CA THR A 40 5.06 0.72 -5.88
C THR A 40 6.46 0.75 -5.30
N ASP A 41 7.47 0.74 -6.18
CA ASP A 41 8.85 1.04 -5.79
C ASP A 41 8.99 2.51 -5.38
N ARG A 42 10.17 2.90 -4.89
CA ARG A 42 10.43 4.27 -4.43
C ARG A 42 10.22 5.32 -5.54
N HIS A 43 10.44 4.99 -6.80
CA HIS A 43 10.30 5.92 -7.92
C HIS A 43 8.82 6.19 -8.21
N CYS A 44 7.99 5.14 -8.17
CA CYS A 44 6.55 5.28 -8.26
C CYS A 44 5.96 6.07 -7.09
N ARG A 45 6.44 5.82 -5.87
CA ARG A 45 5.94 6.50 -4.66
C ARG A 45 6.29 7.99 -4.66
N VAL A 46 7.51 8.37 -5.05
CA VAL A 46 7.87 9.79 -5.26
C VAL A 46 6.97 10.44 -6.32
N PHE A 47 6.70 9.76 -7.43
CA PHE A 47 5.77 10.25 -8.44
C PHE A 47 4.36 10.48 -7.87
N HIS A 48 3.81 9.51 -7.12
CA HIS A 48 2.50 9.66 -6.48
C HIS A 48 2.47 10.83 -5.49
N ARG A 49 3.54 11.03 -4.71
CA ARG A 49 3.64 12.15 -3.78
C ARG A 49 3.62 13.51 -4.48
N HIS A 50 4.12 13.61 -5.72
CA HIS A 50 3.99 14.84 -6.49
C HIS A 50 2.56 15.11 -6.98
N ILE A 51 1.66 14.13 -6.91
CA ILE A 51 0.24 14.27 -7.27
C ILE A 51 -0.62 14.54 -6.03
N THR A 52 -0.35 13.88 -4.91
CA THR A 52 -1.08 14.01 -3.64
C THR A 52 -0.12 14.06 -2.45
N ARG A 53 -0.38 14.98 -1.52
CA ARG A 53 0.47 15.30 -0.36
C ARG A 53 0.17 14.43 0.85
N HIS A 54 -1.09 14.01 1.04
CA HIS A 54 -1.52 13.35 2.28
C HIS A 54 -1.81 11.86 2.12
N THR A 55 -2.05 11.40 0.89
CA THR A 55 -2.34 9.98 0.62
C THR A 55 -1.20 9.10 1.13
N TRP A 56 -1.57 8.04 1.86
CA TRP A 56 -0.64 7.05 2.39
C TRP A 56 -0.07 6.18 1.28
N LEU A 57 1.25 6.05 1.25
CA LEU A 57 1.96 5.23 0.28
C LEU A 57 2.44 3.95 0.95
N TYR A 58 2.35 2.82 0.24
CA TYR A 58 2.87 1.54 0.72
C TYR A 58 3.98 1.05 -0.19
N THR A 59 5.04 0.51 0.40
CA THR A 59 6.11 -0.14 -0.35
C THR A 59 5.61 -1.35 -1.14
N GLU A 60 6.45 -1.90 -1.99
CA GLU A 60 6.31 -3.32 -2.34
C GLU A 60 6.43 -4.19 -1.09
N MET A 61 5.95 -5.43 -1.17
CA MET A 61 6.14 -6.38 -0.07
C MET A 61 7.62 -6.77 0.03
N VAL A 62 8.23 -6.52 1.18
CA VAL A 62 9.61 -6.90 1.51
C VAL A 62 9.59 -8.10 2.44
N THR A 63 10.25 -9.19 2.06
CA THR A 63 10.30 -10.40 2.90
C THR A 63 11.29 -10.23 4.06
N THR A 64 10.99 -10.76 5.24
CA THR A 64 11.91 -10.72 6.40
C THR A 64 13.30 -11.26 6.05
N GLY A 65 13.38 -12.39 5.34
CA GLY A 65 14.66 -12.96 4.90
C GLY A 65 15.50 -12.04 4.01
N ALA A 66 14.87 -11.12 3.26
CA ALA A 66 15.59 -10.13 2.46
C ALA A 66 16.23 -9.02 3.32
N LEU A 67 15.67 -8.75 4.50
CA LEU A 67 16.21 -7.78 5.45
C LEU A 67 17.22 -8.42 6.42
N ILE A 68 17.01 -9.69 6.78
CA ILE A 68 17.88 -10.38 7.74
C ILE A 68 19.15 -10.90 7.07
N HIS A 69 19.06 -11.36 5.82
CA HIS A 69 20.17 -12.00 5.11
C HIS A 69 20.57 -11.29 3.81
N GLY A 70 19.85 -10.24 3.42
CA GLY A 70 20.03 -9.56 2.15
C GLY A 70 20.57 -8.14 2.27
N ASP A 71 20.40 -7.39 1.18
CA ASP A 71 20.80 -5.99 1.07
C ASP A 71 19.69 -5.09 1.62
N VAL A 72 19.80 -4.74 2.90
CA VAL A 72 18.82 -3.93 3.63
C VAL A 72 18.57 -2.58 2.95
N GLU A 73 19.64 -1.88 2.54
CA GLU A 73 19.54 -0.56 1.92
C GLU A 73 18.76 -0.62 0.62
N ARG A 74 19.01 -1.64 -0.21
CA ARG A 74 18.26 -1.84 -1.45
C ARG A 74 16.76 -1.98 -1.21
N HIS A 75 16.36 -2.62 -0.12
CA HIS A 75 14.96 -2.90 0.18
C HIS A 75 14.25 -1.78 0.96
N LEU A 76 14.97 -1.01 1.77
CA LEU A 76 14.38 0.00 2.66
C LEU A 76 14.61 1.45 2.20
N ASN A 77 15.52 1.74 1.27
CA ASN A 77 15.77 3.12 0.87
C ASN A 77 14.56 3.77 0.20
N PHE A 78 14.16 4.92 0.73
CA PHE A 78 13.09 5.78 0.21
C PHE A 78 13.49 7.27 0.34
N SER A 79 12.78 8.16 -0.34
CA SER A 79 12.93 9.61 -0.27
C SER A 79 12.08 10.18 0.85
N GLN A 80 12.60 11.14 1.61
CA GLN A 80 11.87 11.86 2.66
C GLN A 80 10.56 12.50 2.16
N ALA A 81 10.45 12.79 0.86
CA ALA A 81 9.19 13.28 0.29
C ALA A 81 8.05 12.26 0.45
N GLU A 82 8.33 10.95 0.49
CA GLU A 82 7.32 9.89 0.42
C GLU A 82 6.39 9.83 1.66
N HIS A 83 6.75 10.46 2.78
CA HIS A 83 5.89 10.51 3.97
C HIS A 83 4.49 11.09 3.69
N PRO A 84 3.40 10.52 4.26
CA PRO A 84 3.38 9.28 5.04
C PRO A 84 3.59 8.02 4.18
N VAL A 85 4.47 7.12 4.63
CA VAL A 85 4.81 5.86 3.95
C VAL A 85 4.93 4.67 4.91
N ALA A 86 4.25 3.58 4.54
CA ALA A 86 4.24 2.32 5.27
C ALA A 86 5.13 1.27 4.60
N LEU A 87 5.92 0.54 5.39
CA LEU A 87 6.67 -0.63 4.95
C LEU A 87 5.79 -1.87 5.06
N GLN A 88 5.51 -2.54 3.93
CA GLN A 88 4.85 -3.84 3.96
C GLN A 88 5.87 -4.99 4.09
N LEU A 89 5.74 -5.77 5.16
CA LEU A 89 6.53 -6.97 5.42
C LEU A 89 5.80 -8.26 5.00
N GLY A 90 6.58 -9.25 4.55
CA GLY A 90 6.13 -10.62 4.33
C GLY A 90 6.98 -11.61 5.13
N GLY A 91 6.34 -12.39 5.99
CA GLY A 91 6.98 -13.42 6.81
C GLY A 91 5.96 -14.08 7.74
N SER A 92 6.40 -15.13 8.44
CA SER A 92 5.58 -15.91 9.38
C SER A 92 6.28 -16.19 10.71
N GLU A 93 7.55 -15.83 10.84
CA GLU A 93 8.34 -16.04 12.05
C GLU A 93 8.30 -14.78 12.93
N PRO A 94 7.73 -14.83 14.16
CA PRO A 94 7.55 -13.65 15.00
C PRO A 94 8.83 -12.89 15.30
N GLU A 95 9.94 -13.59 15.59
CA GLU A 95 11.22 -12.95 15.89
C GLU A 95 11.80 -12.19 14.69
N ASP A 96 11.67 -12.77 13.50
CA ASP A 96 12.20 -12.18 12.26
C ASP A 96 11.37 -10.99 11.81
N LEU A 97 10.05 -11.05 12.02
CA LEU A 97 9.15 -9.92 11.82
C LEU A 97 9.45 -8.79 12.81
N ALA A 98 9.67 -9.10 14.10
CA ALA A 98 10.06 -8.10 15.09
C ALA A 98 11.37 -7.38 14.73
N LYS A 99 12.41 -8.14 14.32
CA LYS A 99 13.68 -7.56 13.83
C LYS A 99 13.45 -6.68 12.60
N SER A 100 12.68 -7.15 11.63
CA SER A 100 12.39 -6.43 10.39
C SER A 100 11.57 -5.16 10.61
N ALA A 101 10.58 -5.21 11.51
CA ALA A 101 9.78 -4.05 11.92
C ALA A 101 10.66 -2.99 12.58
N LYS A 102 11.55 -3.40 13.49
CA LYS A 102 12.51 -2.51 14.15
C LYS A 102 13.46 -1.85 13.15
N LEU A 103 13.95 -2.60 12.16
CA LEU A 103 14.73 -2.02 11.05
C LEU A 103 13.92 -1.01 10.26
N GLY A 104 12.65 -1.31 9.95
CA GLY A 104 11.74 -0.38 9.27
C GLY A 104 11.54 0.93 10.05
N GLN A 105 11.26 0.86 11.35
CA GLN A 105 11.16 2.07 12.19
C GLN A 105 12.46 2.87 12.20
N GLN A 106 13.62 2.19 12.34
CA GLN A 106 14.92 2.86 12.32
C GLN A 106 15.23 3.53 10.98
N TRP A 107 14.73 2.98 9.87
CA TRP A 107 14.82 3.58 8.54
C TRP A 107 13.91 4.79 8.36
N GLY A 108 12.95 4.99 9.27
CA GLY A 108 12.07 6.14 9.32
C GLY A 108 10.66 5.89 8.78
N TYR A 109 10.25 4.65 8.48
CA TYR A 109 8.87 4.39 8.06
C TYR A 109 7.85 4.83 9.13
N ASP A 110 6.65 5.23 8.68
CA ASP A 110 5.59 5.72 9.56
C ASP A 110 4.73 4.59 10.14
N GLU A 111 4.75 3.43 9.47
CA GLU A 111 3.94 2.26 9.76
C GLU A 111 4.64 0.98 9.27
N ILE A 112 4.44 -0.10 10.03
CA ILE A 112 4.73 -1.47 9.57
C ILE A 112 3.41 -2.15 9.22
N ASN A 113 3.30 -2.69 8.01
CA ASN A 113 2.13 -3.44 7.56
C ASN A 113 2.47 -4.91 7.31
N LEU A 114 1.71 -5.84 7.87
CA LEU A 114 1.88 -7.28 7.61
C LEU A 114 1.03 -7.72 6.41
N ASN A 115 1.65 -8.40 5.46
CA ASN A 115 0.95 -9.02 4.33
C ASN A 115 0.34 -10.38 4.72
N CYS A 116 -0.99 -10.42 4.82
CA CYS A 116 -1.79 -11.64 4.95
C CYS A 116 -2.73 -11.84 3.74
N GLY A 117 -2.34 -11.34 2.55
CA GLY A 117 -3.26 -11.24 1.41
C GLY A 117 -2.71 -11.65 0.04
N CYS A 118 -1.38 -11.85 -0.09
CA CYS A 118 -0.77 -12.29 -1.35
C CYS A 118 -1.02 -13.78 -1.61
N PRO A 119 -1.66 -14.18 -2.73
CA PRO A 119 -1.97 -15.57 -3.02
C PRO A 119 -0.88 -16.30 -3.83
N SER A 120 0.26 -15.66 -4.14
CA SER A 120 1.24 -16.25 -5.07
C SER A 120 1.91 -17.51 -4.54
N GLU A 121 2.21 -18.47 -5.41
CA GLU A 121 2.87 -19.73 -5.03
C GLU A 121 4.21 -19.54 -4.30
N ARG A 122 5.03 -18.56 -4.71
CA ARG A 122 6.31 -18.26 -4.06
C ARG A 122 6.12 -17.90 -2.58
N VAL A 123 5.03 -17.19 -2.29
CA VAL A 123 4.67 -16.71 -0.95
C VAL A 123 4.10 -17.86 -0.11
N GLN A 124 3.28 -18.73 -0.70
CA GLN A 124 2.80 -19.95 -0.06
C GLN A 124 3.95 -20.90 0.33
N LYS A 125 4.94 -21.09 -0.56
CA LYS A 125 6.12 -21.92 -0.28
C LYS A 125 6.98 -21.37 0.87
N GLY A 126 6.93 -20.06 1.11
CA GLY A 126 7.58 -19.42 2.25
C GLY A 126 6.70 -19.36 3.50
N ALA A 127 5.49 -19.94 3.48
CA ALA A 127 4.51 -19.93 4.56
C ALA A 127 4.02 -18.53 5.00
N PHE A 128 3.97 -17.54 4.10
CA PHE A 128 3.42 -16.21 4.41
C PHE A 128 2.34 -15.77 3.41
N GLY A 129 1.78 -14.57 3.58
CA GLY A 129 0.74 -14.02 2.69
C GLY A 129 -0.65 -14.61 2.97
N ALA A 130 -1.44 -14.87 1.93
CA ALA A 130 -2.84 -15.24 2.09
C ALA A 130 -3.07 -16.56 2.84
N CYS A 131 -2.11 -17.51 2.82
CA CYS A 131 -2.24 -18.76 3.56
C CYS A 131 -2.28 -18.56 5.08
N LEU A 132 -1.67 -17.47 5.59
CA LEU A 132 -1.68 -17.12 7.01
C LEU A 132 -3.09 -16.87 7.57
N MET A 133 -4.08 -16.59 6.71
CA MET A 133 -5.45 -16.45 7.20
C MET A 133 -6.03 -17.75 7.77
N ASN A 134 -5.45 -18.92 7.47
CA ASN A 134 -5.79 -20.18 8.14
C ASN A 134 -5.18 -20.32 9.53
N GLU A 135 -4.22 -19.45 9.89
CA GLU A 135 -3.44 -19.52 11.13
C GLU A 135 -3.54 -18.19 11.89
N PRO A 136 -4.76 -17.76 12.31
CA PRO A 136 -4.97 -16.46 12.93
C PRO A 136 -4.16 -16.25 14.22
N GLN A 137 -3.92 -17.32 15.00
CA GLN A 137 -3.08 -17.24 16.20
C GLN A 137 -1.61 -16.94 15.84
N LEU A 138 -1.07 -17.56 14.80
CA LEU A 138 0.29 -17.26 14.34
C LEU A 138 0.41 -15.80 13.90
N VAL A 139 -0.61 -15.28 13.19
CA VAL A 139 -0.65 -13.87 12.79
C VAL A 139 -0.73 -12.96 14.03
N ALA A 140 -1.52 -13.32 15.03
CA ALA A 140 -1.60 -12.60 16.29
C ALA A 140 -0.23 -12.56 17.02
N ASP A 141 0.48 -13.69 17.08
CA ASP A 141 1.81 -13.78 17.67
C ASP A 141 2.83 -12.91 16.90
N CYS A 142 2.77 -12.94 15.56
CA CYS A 142 3.59 -12.09 14.70
C CYS A 142 3.32 -10.59 14.90
N VAL A 143 2.05 -10.19 14.94
CA VAL A 143 1.66 -8.80 15.18
C VAL A 143 2.12 -8.35 16.55
N LYS A 144 1.89 -9.17 17.58
CA LYS A 144 2.34 -8.87 18.94
C LYS A 144 3.85 -8.65 18.98
N ALA A 145 4.63 -9.57 18.38
CA ALA A 145 6.09 -9.46 18.37
C ALA A 145 6.58 -8.18 17.67
N MET A 146 5.95 -7.78 16.56
CA MET A 146 6.27 -6.51 15.90
C MET A 146 5.91 -5.31 16.78
N ARG A 147 4.70 -5.28 17.35
CA ARG A 147 4.23 -4.18 18.22
C ARG A 147 5.08 -4.02 19.46
N ASP A 148 5.54 -5.11 20.05
CA ASP A 148 6.45 -5.08 21.21
C ASP A 148 7.85 -4.55 20.82
N ALA A 149 8.21 -4.53 19.53
CA ALA A 149 9.52 -4.13 19.02
C ALA A 149 9.59 -2.70 18.46
N VAL A 150 8.44 -2.05 18.19
CA VAL A 150 8.35 -0.71 17.57
C VAL A 150 7.34 0.19 18.27
N ASP A 151 7.53 1.50 18.13
CA ASP A 151 6.63 2.55 18.65
C ASP A 151 5.65 3.07 17.58
N ILE A 152 5.92 2.76 16.29
CA ILE A 152 5.02 3.05 15.17
C ILE A 152 3.91 2.01 15.05
N ASP A 153 2.87 2.34 14.28
CA ASP A 153 1.73 1.46 14.13
C ASP A 153 2.08 0.16 13.39
N VAL A 154 1.41 -0.94 13.77
CA VAL A 154 1.51 -2.25 13.13
C VAL A 154 0.13 -2.66 12.65
N THR A 155 -0.04 -2.69 11.34
CA THR A 155 -1.33 -2.90 10.68
C THR A 155 -1.33 -4.20 9.87
N VAL A 156 -2.52 -4.72 9.51
CA VAL A 156 -2.62 -5.97 8.74
C VAL A 156 -3.41 -5.76 7.45
N LYS A 157 -2.81 -6.14 6.31
CA LYS A 157 -3.51 -6.20 5.03
C LYS A 157 -3.86 -7.63 4.66
N HIS A 158 -5.15 -7.93 4.57
CA HIS A 158 -5.64 -9.29 4.33
C HIS A 158 -6.72 -9.35 3.24
N ARG A 159 -7.26 -10.56 3.04
CA ARG A 159 -8.42 -10.84 2.18
C ARG A 159 -9.63 -11.20 3.03
N ILE A 160 -10.78 -11.45 2.41
CA ILE A 160 -11.99 -11.86 3.13
C ILE A 160 -12.14 -13.38 3.29
N GLY A 161 -11.22 -14.17 2.74
CA GLY A 161 -11.33 -15.62 2.77
C GLY A 161 -10.26 -16.33 1.95
N ILE A 162 -10.11 -17.63 2.19
CA ILE A 162 -9.31 -18.55 1.38
C ILE A 162 -10.23 -19.54 0.65
N GLY A 163 -9.88 -19.86 -0.58
CA GLY A 163 -10.61 -20.79 -1.42
C GLY A 163 -11.95 -20.23 -1.88
N ARG A 164 -12.91 -21.13 -2.10
CA ARG A 164 -14.24 -20.81 -2.63
C ARG A 164 -15.31 -20.67 -1.55
N SER A 165 -14.93 -20.83 -0.27
CA SER A 165 -15.86 -20.63 0.84
C SER A 165 -16.18 -19.15 0.99
N GLU A 166 -17.46 -18.79 1.02
CA GLU A 166 -17.92 -17.42 1.01
C GLU A 166 -18.57 -17.01 2.35
N THR A 167 -18.05 -17.54 3.46
CA THR A 167 -18.61 -17.30 4.80
C THR A 167 -17.95 -16.11 5.49
N TYR A 168 -18.76 -15.18 5.99
CA TYR A 168 -18.28 -14.02 6.74
C TYR A 168 -17.57 -14.40 8.05
N GLY A 169 -18.01 -15.48 8.71
CA GLY A 169 -17.44 -15.93 9.97
C GLY A 169 -15.92 -16.15 9.92
N PHE A 170 -15.39 -16.62 8.78
CA PHE A 170 -13.95 -16.81 8.61
C PHE A 170 -13.16 -15.52 8.78
N VAL A 171 -13.55 -14.44 8.09
CA VAL A 171 -12.82 -13.16 8.20
C VAL A 171 -13.09 -12.47 9.53
N ARG A 172 -14.30 -12.60 10.10
CA ARG A 172 -14.62 -12.09 11.44
C ARG A 172 -13.71 -12.70 12.49
N ASP A 173 -13.59 -14.03 12.51
CA ASP A 173 -12.81 -14.75 13.52
C ASP A 173 -11.31 -14.47 13.35
N PHE A 174 -10.82 -14.34 12.12
CA PHE A 174 -9.46 -13.89 11.82
C PHE A 174 -9.19 -12.47 12.38
N VAL A 175 -10.04 -11.50 12.05
CA VAL A 175 -9.87 -10.10 12.51
C VAL A 175 -9.96 -10.01 14.02
N GLY A 176 -10.93 -10.68 14.65
CA GLY A 176 -11.09 -10.71 16.11
C GLY A 176 -9.84 -11.23 16.82
N THR A 177 -9.31 -12.38 16.38
CA THR A 177 -8.10 -12.98 16.96
C THR A 177 -6.88 -12.06 16.85
N VAL A 178 -6.67 -11.44 15.68
CA VAL A 178 -5.53 -10.55 15.45
C VAL A 178 -5.69 -9.22 16.19
N ALA A 179 -6.92 -8.74 16.39
CA ALA A 179 -7.22 -7.55 17.18
C ALA A 179 -6.92 -7.76 18.68
N GLU A 180 -7.05 -8.98 19.21
CA GLU A 180 -6.66 -9.30 20.60
C GLU A 180 -5.15 -9.16 20.84
N ALA A 181 -4.32 -9.33 19.80
CA ALA A 181 -2.89 -8.99 19.84
C ALA A 181 -2.63 -7.46 19.76
N GLY A 182 -3.69 -6.67 19.66
CA GLY A 182 -3.71 -5.20 19.65
C GLY A 182 -3.48 -4.56 18.28
N CYS A 183 -3.69 -5.29 17.19
CA CYS A 183 -3.86 -4.66 15.87
C CYS A 183 -5.12 -3.79 15.86
N ALA A 184 -4.98 -2.50 15.55
CA ALA A 184 -6.11 -1.57 15.46
C ALA A 184 -6.62 -1.36 14.02
N THR A 185 -5.76 -1.56 13.02
CA THR A 185 -6.04 -1.21 11.62
C THR A 185 -5.97 -2.42 10.70
N PHE A 186 -7.04 -2.62 9.93
CA PHE A 186 -7.18 -3.72 8.98
C PHE A 186 -7.49 -3.21 7.58
N ILE A 187 -6.63 -3.55 6.62
CA ILE A 187 -6.85 -3.26 5.20
C ILE A 187 -7.42 -4.50 4.52
N VAL A 188 -8.69 -4.43 4.14
CA VAL A 188 -9.49 -5.56 3.67
C VAL A 188 -9.58 -5.54 2.15
N HIS A 189 -8.83 -6.41 1.47
CA HIS A 189 -9.13 -6.72 0.07
C HIS A 189 -10.40 -7.57 0.04
N ALA A 190 -11.51 -6.98 -0.42
CA ALA A 190 -12.84 -7.55 -0.46
C ALA A 190 -13.02 -8.70 -1.49
N ARG A 191 -12.01 -9.56 -1.66
CA ARG A 191 -12.04 -10.79 -2.46
C ARG A 191 -11.36 -11.93 -1.74
N ASN A 192 -11.87 -13.15 -1.89
CA ASN A 192 -11.16 -14.35 -1.47
C ASN A 192 -9.83 -14.53 -2.21
N ALA A 193 -8.88 -15.24 -1.60
CA ALA A 193 -7.69 -15.78 -2.26
C ALA A 193 -7.95 -17.24 -2.63
N ILE A 194 -7.87 -17.58 -3.91
CA ILE A 194 -7.84 -18.96 -4.39
C ILE A 194 -6.36 -19.34 -4.53
N LEU A 195 -5.87 -20.23 -3.67
CA LEU A 195 -4.44 -20.56 -3.55
C LEU A 195 -3.93 -21.52 -4.61
N GLU A 196 -4.82 -22.28 -5.26
CA GLU A 196 -4.47 -23.26 -6.28
C GLU A 196 -5.15 -22.96 -7.61
N GLY A 197 -4.40 -23.13 -8.71
CA GLY A 197 -4.93 -23.08 -10.07
C GLY A 197 -5.20 -21.67 -10.63
N LEU A 198 -4.96 -20.59 -9.87
CA LEU A 198 -5.06 -19.21 -10.36
C LEU A 198 -3.76 -18.44 -10.14
N SER A 199 -3.34 -17.71 -11.18
CA SER A 199 -2.26 -16.73 -11.05
C SER A 199 -2.64 -15.57 -10.10
N PRO A 200 -1.65 -14.81 -9.58
CA PRO A 200 -1.94 -13.62 -8.78
C PRO A 200 -2.80 -12.57 -9.50
N LYS A 201 -2.71 -12.48 -10.84
CA LYS A 201 -3.55 -11.59 -11.65
C LYS A 201 -5.00 -12.06 -11.65
N GLU A 202 -5.23 -13.33 -11.96
CA GLU A 202 -6.57 -13.93 -11.97
C GLU A 202 -7.23 -13.86 -10.58
N ASN A 203 -6.45 -14.02 -9.51
CA ASN A 203 -6.91 -13.84 -8.12
C ASN A 203 -7.40 -12.42 -7.78
N ARG A 204 -7.17 -11.43 -8.65
CA ARG A 204 -7.68 -10.04 -8.53
C ARG A 204 -8.80 -9.75 -9.52
N GLU A 205 -9.20 -10.73 -10.33
CA GLU A 205 -10.18 -10.57 -11.41
C GLU A 205 -11.33 -11.58 -11.29
N ILE A 206 -11.04 -12.84 -10.99
CA ILE A 206 -12.01 -13.95 -11.00
C ILE A 206 -12.85 -14.05 -9.72
N PRO A 207 -12.30 -14.12 -8.48
CA PRO A 207 -13.16 -14.17 -7.29
C PRO A 207 -14.00 -12.89 -7.19
N PRO A 208 -15.31 -12.98 -6.89
CA PRO A 208 -16.18 -11.81 -6.82
C PRO A 208 -15.74 -10.86 -5.72
N LEU A 209 -16.03 -9.56 -5.91
CA LEU A 209 -15.91 -8.57 -4.87
C LEU A 209 -17.09 -8.68 -3.91
N LYS A 210 -16.81 -8.55 -2.61
CA LYS A 210 -17.77 -8.58 -1.52
C LYS A 210 -17.51 -7.44 -0.53
N PRO A 211 -17.68 -6.17 -0.95
CA PRO A 211 -17.42 -5.01 -0.11
C PRO A 211 -18.24 -5.02 1.20
N GLU A 212 -19.40 -5.66 1.19
CA GLU A 212 -20.28 -5.81 2.35
C GLU A 212 -19.63 -6.50 3.54
N PHE A 213 -18.62 -7.37 3.33
CA PHE A 213 -17.88 -7.99 4.43
C PHE A 213 -17.01 -6.99 5.17
N ALA A 214 -16.37 -6.04 4.46
CA ALA A 214 -15.63 -4.96 5.11
C ALA A 214 -16.56 -4.03 5.90
N TYR A 215 -17.76 -3.76 5.36
CA TYR A 215 -18.75 -2.94 6.07
C TYR A 215 -19.27 -3.65 7.32
N GLN A 216 -19.47 -4.97 7.24
CA GLN A 216 -19.90 -5.76 8.38
C GLN A 216 -18.82 -5.81 9.46
N LEU A 217 -17.54 -5.97 9.09
CA LEU A 217 -16.42 -5.85 10.02
C LEU A 217 -16.45 -4.50 10.75
N LYS A 218 -16.62 -3.38 10.02
CA LYS A 218 -16.67 -2.05 10.67
C LYS A 218 -17.84 -1.90 11.64
N ARG A 219 -19.01 -2.49 11.34
CA ARG A 219 -20.17 -2.46 12.25
C ARG A 219 -19.96 -3.31 13.49
N GLU A 220 -19.35 -4.49 13.36
CA GLU A 220 -19.12 -5.42 14.47
C GLU A 220 -17.92 -5.02 15.33
N PHE A 221 -16.91 -4.38 14.75
CA PHE A 221 -15.72 -3.89 15.42
C PHE A 221 -15.58 -2.37 15.23
N PRO A 222 -16.48 -1.54 15.79
CA PRO A 222 -16.50 -0.09 15.57
C PRO A 222 -15.21 0.61 16.04
N GLN A 223 -14.51 0.03 17.01
CA GLN A 223 -13.24 0.49 17.55
C GLN A 223 -12.04 0.28 16.61
N LEU A 224 -12.16 -0.58 15.59
CA LEU A 224 -11.09 -0.85 14.63
C LEU A 224 -11.18 0.12 13.44
N GLU A 225 -10.02 0.49 12.90
CA GLU A 225 -9.92 1.20 11.62
C GLU A 225 -9.98 0.16 10.48
N ILE A 226 -11.05 0.22 9.68
CA ILE A 226 -11.26 -0.68 8.55
C ILE A 226 -11.06 0.10 7.25
N ILE A 227 -10.10 -0.33 6.44
CA ILE A 227 -9.78 0.29 5.15
C ILE A 227 -10.13 -0.70 4.04
N ILE A 228 -11.10 -0.36 3.18
CA ILE A 228 -11.53 -1.25 2.11
C ILE A 228 -10.61 -1.17 0.89
N ASN A 229 -10.38 -2.30 0.24
CA ASN A 229 -9.60 -2.44 -0.98
C ASN A 229 -10.30 -3.37 -1.99
N GLY A 230 -10.17 -3.06 -3.28
CA GLY A 230 -10.50 -3.98 -4.37
C GLY A 230 -11.51 -3.43 -5.36
N GLY A 231 -11.08 -3.25 -6.62
CA GLY A 231 -11.97 -2.91 -7.73
C GLY A 231 -12.50 -1.49 -7.79
N ILE A 232 -12.05 -0.61 -6.88
CA ILE A 232 -12.43 0.81 -6.79
C ILE A 232 -11.66 1.61 -7.85
N LYS A 233 -12.39 2.40 -8.64
CA LYS A 233 -11.90 3.08 -9.85
C LYS A 233 -12.29 4.56 -9.95
N THR A 234 -13.37 4.99 -9.30
CA THR A 234 -13.87 6.37 -9.44
C THR A 234 -13.99 7.10 -8.11
N LEU A 235 -14.08 8.43 -8.15
CA LEU A 235 -14.29 9.26 -6.96
C LEU A 235 -15.64 8.94 -6.29
N GLU A 236 -16.67 8.68 -7.10
CA GLU A 236 -18.01 8.32 -6.62
C GLU A 236 -17.99 6.98 -5.87
N GLU A 237 -17.25 5.98 -6.37
CA GLU A 237 -17.08 4.71 -5.67
C GLU A 237 -16.33 4.90 -4.34
N ILE A 238 -15.26 5.72 -4.32
CA ILE A 238 -14.54 6.06 -3.09
C ILE A 238 -15.48 6.69 -2.07
N ASP A 239 -16.27 7.70 -2.46
CA ASP A 239 -17.21 8.36 -1.55
C ASP A 239 -18.24 7.39 -0.98
N VAL A 240 -18.80 6.49 -1.81
CA VAL A 240 -19.76 5.47 -1.36
C VAL A 240 -19.14 4.56 -0.30
N HIS A 241 -17.88 4.14 -0.50
CA HIS A 241 -17.16 3.32 0.46
C HIS A 241 -16.88 4.08 1.77
N LEU A 242 -16.45 5.34 1.70
CA LEU A 242 -16.13 6.17 2.87
C LEU A 242 -17.35 6.53 3.74
N GLN A 243 -18.57 6.27 3.27
CA GLN A 243 -19.78 6.34 4.10
C GLN A 243 -19.94 5.12 5.03
N GLN A 244 -19.21 4.03 4.78
CA GLN A 244 -19.39 2.74 5.45
C GLN A 244 -18.15 2.32 6.26
N VAL A 245 -16.96 2.80 5.88
CA VAL A 245 -15.67 2.42 6.48
C VAL A 245 -14.75 3.63 6.61
N ASP A 246 -13.65 3.48 7.35
CA ASP A 246 -12.77 4.58 7.75
C ASP A 246 -11.85 5.05 6.61
N GLY A 247 -11.50 4.15 5.69
CA GLY A 247 -10.59 4.48 4.58
C GLY A 247 -10.77 3.62 3.34
N VAL A 248 -10.17 4.09 2.24
CA VAL A 248 -10.14 3.40 0.96
C VAL A 248 -8.70 3.26 0.46
N MET A 249 -8.33 2.04 0.07
CA MET A 249 -7.05 1.76 -0.57
C MET A 249 -7.24 1.49 -2.07
N LEU A 250 -6.62 2.30 -2.91
CA LEU A 250 -6.60 2.14 -4.36
C LEU A 250 -5.40 1.28 -4.81
N GLY A 251 -5.66 0.28 -5.63
CA GLY A 251 -4.62 -0.55 -6.24
C GLY A 251 -4.29 -0.11 -7.66
N ARG A 252 -4.70 -0.94 -8.64
CA ARG A 252 -4.38 -0.75 -10.06
C ARG A 252 -4.82 0.60 -10.63
N GLU A 253 -5.91 1.17 -10.13
CA GLU A 253 -6.39 2.46 -10.62
C GLU A 253 -5.39 3.58 -10.33
N ALA A 254 -4.82 3.64 -9.12
CA ALA A 254 -3.80 4.64 -8.77
C ALA A 254 -2.56 4.55 -9.66
N TYR A 255 -2.24 3.38 -10.22
CA TYR A 255 -1.11 3.21 -11.13
C TYR A 255 -1.45 3.51 -12.60
N HIS A 256 -2.62 3.07 -13.06
CA HIS A 256 -3.02 3.23 -14.47
C HIS A 256 -3.59 4.60 -14.79
N ASN A 257 -4.24 5.24 -13.81
CA ASN A 257 -4.85 6.56 -13.91
C ASN A 257 -4.45 7.41 -12.67
N PRO A 258 -3.15 7.66 -12.46
CA PRO A 258 -2.64 8.30 -11.25
C PRO A 258 -3.18 9.72 -11.04
N TRP A 259 -3.63 10.39 -12.11
CA TRP A 259 -4.20 11.74 -11.99
C TRP A 259 -5.55 11.78 -11.28
N LEU A 260 -6.24 10.64 -11.11
CA LEU A 260 -7.40 10.54 -10.24
C LEU A 260 -7.09 11.09 -8.82
N MET A 261 -5.83 10.96 -8.38
CA MET A 261 -5.38 11.37 -7.06
C MET A 261 -5.16 12.88 -6.90
N ALA A 262 -5.17 13.66 -7.99
CA ALA A 262 -4.87 15.10 -7.94
C ALA A 262 -5.90 15.88 -7.11
N ASP A 263 -7.13 15.38 -7.00
CA ASP A 263 -8.21 16.00 -6.23
C ASP A 263 -8.33 15.45 -4.79
N PHE A 264 -7.49 14.47 -4.41
CA PHE A 264 -7.64 13.77 -3.13
C PHE A 264 -7.37 14.67 -1.93
N ASP A 265 -6.36 15.54 -2.02
CA ASP A 265 -5.94 16.39 -0.91
C ASP A 265 -7.08 17.34 -0.47
N ALA A 266 -7.69 18.04 -1.42
CA ALA A 266 -8.85 18.90 -1.14
C ALA A 266 -10.07 18.07 -0.69
N ARG A 267 -10.40 17.00 -1.43
CA ARG A 267 -11.64 16.24 -1.20
C ARG A 267 -11.67 15.45 0.10
N TYR A 268 -10.55 14.86 0.51
CA TYR A 268 -10.51 13.90 1.62
C TYR A 268 -9.69 14.39 2.82
N TYR A 269 -8.82 15.38 2.64
CA TYR A 269 -7.94 15.89 3.69
C TYR A 269 -8.17 17.37 4.02
N GLY A 270 -9.06 18.06 3.31
CA GLY A 270 -9.36 19.48 3.56
C GLY A 270 -8.21 20.42 3.22
N ASP A 271 -7.28 20.00 2.36
CA ASP A 271 -6.18 20.81 1.88
C ASP A 271 -6.52 21.44 0.53
N ASP A 272 -7.00 22.68 0.57
CA ASP A 272 -7.41 23.46 -0.60
C ASP A 272 -6.23 24.05 -1.40
N ALA A 273 -4.98 23.73 -1.05
CA ALA A 273 -3.83 24.20 -1.81
C ALA A 273 -3.86 23.64 -3.23
N LEU A 274 -3.77 24.55 -4.21
CA LEU A 274 -3.82 24.21 -5.64
C LEU A 274 -2.93 23.00 -5.96
N PRO A 275 -3.48 21.93 -6.56
CA PRO A 275 -2.67 20.78 -6.94
C PRO A 275 -1.66 21.20 -8.00
N LYS A 276 -0.50 20.52 -8.02
CA LYS A 276 0.49 20.70 -9.09
C LYS A 276 -0.16 20.44 -10.44
N SER A 277 0.25 21.16 -11.48
CA SER A 277 -0.15 20.76 -12.84
C SER A 277 0.61 19.51 -13.28
N ARG A 278 0.12 18.81 -14.32
CA ARG A 278 0.85 17.66 -14.88
C ARG A 278 2.25 18.04 -15.36
N LEU A 279 2.43 19.27 -15.84
CA LEU A 279 3.74 19.79 -16.25
C LEU A 279 4.65 19.95 -15.04
N ASP A 280 4.15 20.51 -13.93
CA ASP A 280 4.93 20.67 -12.69
C ASP A 280 5.34 19.30 -12.10
N VAL A 281 4.46 18.30 -12.18
CA VAL A 281 4.77 16.92 -11.78
C VAL A 281 5.88 16.35 -12.66
N LEU A 282 5.81 16.53 -13.98
CA LEU A 282 6.84 16.03 -14.91
C LEU A 282 8.17 16.75 -14.75
N GLN A 283 8.16 18.05 -14.47
CA GLN A 283 9.37 18.82 -14.18
C GLN A 283 10.04 18.29 -12.91
N ALA A 284 9.28 18.14 -11.82
CA ALA A 284 9.80 17.60 -10.56
C ALA A 284 10.35 16.18 -10.73
N MET A 285 9.69 15.34 -11.53
CA MET A 285 10.17 14.01 -11.83
C MET A 285 11.40 13.98 -12.75
N ALA A 286 11.56 14.95 -13.64
CA ALA A 286 12.77 15.09 -14.45
C ALA A 286 13.98 15.47 -13.57
N ASP A 287 13.79 16.38 -12.63
CA ASP A 287 14.82 16.78 -11.66
C ASP A 287 15.20 15.61 -10.74
N TYR A 288 14.20 14.90 -10.21
CA TYR A 288 14.40 13.67 -9.45
C TYR A 288 15.16 12.62 -10.27
N ALA A 289 14.76 12.35 -11.52
CA ALA A 289 15.42 11.38 -12.36
C ALA A 289 16.88 11.76 -12.64
N ARG A 290 17.18 13.05 -12.82
CA ARG A 290 18.56 13.56 -12.99
C ARG A 290 19.41 13.24 -11.77
N GLU A 291 18.90 13.50 -10.58
CA GLU A 291 19.59 13.19 -9.31
C GLU A 291 19.81 11.69 -9.14
N GLN A 292 18.78 10.87 -9.37
CA GLN A 292 18.87 9.42 -9.19
C GLN A 292 19.81 8.77 -10.20
N LEU A 293 19.83 9.22 -11.46
CA LEU A 293 20.76 8.72 -12.48
C LEU A 293 22.20 9.14 -12.19
N ALA A 294 22.41 10.35 -11.68
CA ALA A 294 23.75 10.78 -11.25
C ALA A 294 24.30 9.92 -10.10
N ARG A 295 23.43 9.50 -9.15
CA ARG A 295 23.85 8.68 -8.01
C ARG A 295 23.97 7.20 -8.33
N TYR A 296 23.01 6.64 -9.06
CA TYR A 296 22.85 5.19 -9.22
C TYR A 296 23.00 4.71 -10.67
N GLY A 297 23.15 5.60 -11.65
CA GLY A 297 23.17 5.23 -13.07
C GLY A 297 24.51 4.67 -13.57
N HIS A 298 25.56 4.69 -12.75
CA HIS A 298 26.85 4.11 -13.13
C HIS A 298 26.72 2.62 -13.48
N GLY A 299 27.28 2.22 -14.63
CA GLY A 299 27.18 0.83 -15.12
C GLY A 299 25.92 0.51 -15.95
N ALA A 300 25.01 1.46 -16.15
CA ALA A 300 23.78 1.32 -16.98
C ALA A 300 24.01 0.65 -18.35
N ALA A 301 25.05 1.12 -19.05
CA ALA A 301 25.43 0.63 -20.38
C ALA A 301 25.95 -0.82 -20.39
N ALA A 302 26.48 -1.30 -19.25
CA ALA A 302 27.02 -2.65 -19.09
C ALA A 302 26.01 -3.63 -18.44
N GLY A 303 24.74 -3.21 -18.27
CA GLY A 303 23.72 -4.05 -17.63
C GLY A 303 23.55 -3.86 -16.13
N GLY A 304 24.42 -3.09 -15.47
CA GLY A 304 24.27 -2.66 -14.07
C GLY A 304 23.52 -1.33 -13.96
N GLY A 305 23.45 -0.74 -12.77
CA GLY A 305 22.99 0.64 -12.53
C GLY A 305 21.50 0.94 -12.81
N LEU A 306 21.04 2.08 -12.29
CA LEU A 306 19.69 2.61 -12.52
C LEU A 306 19.56 3.12 -13.95
N ARG A 307 18.43 2.82 -14.60
CA ARG A 307 18.11 3.28 -15.95
C ARG A 307 16.92 4.23 -15.91
N LEU A 308 16.85 5.17 -16.85
CA LEU A 308 15.75 6.13 -16.93
C LEU A 308 14.37 5.44 -16.98
N ASN A 309 14.26 4.32 -17.73
CA ASN A 309 13.03 3.54 -17.82
C ASN A 309 12.56 2.97 -16.47
N SER A 310 13.46 2.71 -15.51
CA SER A 310 13.09 2.28 -14.16
C SER A 310 12.30 3.36 -13.42
N ILE A 311 12.42 4.63 -13.83
CA ILE A 311 11.66 5.75 -13.26
C ILE A 311 10.46 6.08 -14.15
N THR A 312 10.67 6.25 -15.46
CA THR A 312 9.63 6.76 -16.37
C THR A 312 8.48 5.79 -16.63
N ARG A 313 8.67 4.48 -16.43
CA ARG A 313 7.61 3.47 -16.58
C ARG A 313 6.40 3.72 -15.69
N HIS A 314 6.58 4.38 -14.55
CA HIS A 314 5.51 4.65 -13.59
C HIS A 314 4.60 5.81 -14.01
N MET A 315 5.03 6.62 -14.97
CA MET A 315 4.34 7.84 -15.38
C MET A 315 3.45 7.65 -16.63
N LEU A 316 3.42 6.46 -17.23
CA LEU A 316 2.70 6.20 -18.50
C LEU A 316 1.19 6.51 -18.42
N GLY A 317 0.60 6.39 -17.23
CA GLY A 317 -0.80 6.69 -16.96
C GLY A 317 -1.11 8.17 -16.74
N LEU A 318 -0.11 9.04 -16.62
CA LEU A 318 -0.32 10.44 -16.20
C LEU A 318 -1.30 11.21 -17.11
N MET A 319 -1.24 10.93 -18.42
CA MET A 319 -2.11 11.56 -19.42
C MET A 319 -3.38 10.75 -19.73
N ALA A 320 -3.75 9.76 -18.91
CA ALA A 320 -4.96 8.96 -19.15
C ALA A 320 -6.20 9.84 -19.36
N GLY A 321 -7.03 9.48 -20.34
CA GLY A 321 -8.24 10.23 -20.71
C GLY A 321 -8.00 11.50 -21.54
N MET A 322 -6.77 11.98 -21.73
CA MET A 322 -6.50 13.21 -22.48
C MET A 322 -6.26 12.98 -23.98
N PRO A 323 -6.63 13.94 -24.87
CA PRO A 323 -6.09 13.99 -26.23
C PRO A 323 -4.55 13.94 -26.21
N GLY A 324 -3.95 13.19 -27.14
CA GLY A 324 -2.49 13.02 -27.19
C GLY A 324 -1.88 12.04 -26.16
N ALA A 325 -2.68 11.41 -25.28
CA ALA A 325 -2.18 10.44 -24.29
C ALA A 325 -1.39 9.27 -24.90
N ARG A 326 -1.80 8.82 -26.10
CA ARG A 326 -1.06 7.78 -26.83
C ARG A 326 0.35 8.25 -27.23
N ALA A 327 0.47 9.50 -27.69
CA ALA A 327 1.77 10.07 -28.10
C ALA A 327 2.70 10.24 -26.90
N PHE A 328 2.15 10.58 -25.73
CA PHE A 328 2.87 10.60 -24.46
C PHE A 328 3.51 9.24 -24.17
N ARG A 329 2.69 8.17 -24.11
CA ARG A 329 3.15 6.80 -23.84
C ARG A 329 4.16 6.33 -24.87
N GLN A 330 3.90 6.56 -26.16
CA GLN A 330 4.84 6.19 -27.23
C GLN A 330 6.22 6.86 -27.05
N THR A 331 6.26 8.10 -26.58
CA THR A 331 7.51 8.81 -26.35
C THR A 331 8.27 8.22 -25.15
N LEU A 332 7.57 7.91 -24.06
CA LEU A 332 8.15 7.30 -22.87
C LEU A 332 8.41 5.79 -22.98
N SER A 333 8.01 5.16 -24.09
CA SER A 333 8.31 3.76 -24.41
C SER A 333 9.31 3.60 -25.55
N ASP A 334 9.85 4.70 -26.09
CA ASP A 334 10.86 4.67 -27.15
C ASP A 334 12.20 4.19 -26.59
N SER A 335 12.63 3.00 -26.99
CA SER A 335 13.85 2.37 -26.48
C SER A 335 15.12 3.17 -26.78
N LYS A 336 15.19 3.87 -27.92
CA LYS A 336 16.35 4.70 -28.27
C LYS A 336 16.41 5.94 -27.39
N LYS A 337 15.27 6.60 -27.15
CA LYS A 337 15.21 7.77 -26.27
C LYS A 337 15.50 7.42 -24.82
N LEU A 338 14.96 6.30 -24.33
CA LEU A 338 15.23 5.81 -22.99
C LEU A 338 16.70 5.43 -22.79
N ALA A 339 17.35 4.85 -23.81
CA ALA A 339 18.77 4.51 -23.78
C ALA A 339 19.69 5.74 -23.71
N ALA A 340 19.25 6.89 -24.21
CA ALA A 340 19.99 8.15 -24.09
C ALA A 340 20.07 8.66 -22.64
N GLY A 341 19.16 8.19 -21.76
CA GLY A 341 19.21 8.49 -20.33
C GLY A 341 18.95 9.96 -19.97
N ASP A 342 18.34 10.74 -20.87
CA ASP A 342 18.04 12.16 -20.66
C ASP A 342 16.63 12.35 -20.03
N PRO A 343 16.53 12.84 -18.78
CA PRO A 343 15.25 13.09 -18.12
C PRO A 343 14.33 14.10 -18.83
N ASP A 344 14.87 14.99 -19.67
CA ASP A 344 14.06 15.97 -20.42
C ASP A 344 13.07 15.30 -21.39
N LEU A 345 13.24 13.99 -21.63
CA LEU A 345 12.27 13.14 -22.32
C LEU A 345 10.84 13.29 -21.75
N LEU A 346 10.69 13.52 -20.45
CA LEU A 346 9.39 13.74 -19.80
C LEU A 346 8.70 15.01 -20.33
N LEU A 347 9.44 16.11 -20.45
CA LEU A 347 8.93 17.39 -20.96
C LEU A 347 8.69 17.34 -22.47
N GLN A 348 9.55 16.63 -23.21
CA GLN A 348 9.34 16.36 -24.63
C GLN A 348 8.05 15.55 -24.87
N ALA A 349 7.78 14.55 -24.04
CA ALA A 349 6.56 13.76 -24.12
C ALA A 349 5.32 14.62 -23.87
N TYR A 350 5.36 15.52 -22.87
CA TYR A 350 4.28 16.48 -22.61
C TYR A 350 4.03 17.43 -23.78
N THR A 351 5.08 18.05 -24.32
CA THR A 351 4.97 18.97 -25.46
C THR A 351 4.33 18.30 -26.66
N ARG A 352 4.71 17.05 -26.94
CA ARG A 352 4.12 16.24 -28.02
C ARG A 352 2.64 15.92 -27.79
N THR A 353 2.22 15.76 -26.54
CA THR A 353 0.80 15.60 -26.18
C THR A 353 0.01 16.85 -26.52
N GLN A 354 0.50 18.04 -26.16
CA GLN A 354 -0.18 19.31 -26.42
C GLN A 354 -0.32 19.61 -27.91
N ALA A 355 0.73 19.35 -28.70
CA ALA A 355 0.70 19.54 -30.16
C ALA A 355 -0.27 18.60 -30.91
N ARG A 356 -0.82 17.57 -30.23
CA ARG A 356 -1.83 16.66 -30.77
C ARG A 356 -3.24 16.94 -30.22
N ALA A 357 -3.32 17.80 -29.20
CA ALA A 357 -4.57 18.23 -28.58
C ALA A 357 -5.08 19.54 -29.22
N ALA A 358 -4.17 20.41 -29.65
CA ALA A 358 -4.41 21.49 -30.59
C ALA A 358 -4.65 20.93 -32.01
#